data_AF-A0A3A5AUF8-F1
#
_entry.id   AF-A0A3A5AUF8-F1
#
_cell.length_a   1.000
_cell.length_b   1.000
_cell.length_c   1.000
_cell.angle_alpha   90.00
_cell.angle_beta   90.00
_cell.angle_gamma   90.00
#
_symmetry.space_group_name_H-M   'P 1'
#
loop_
_entity.id
_entity.type
_entity.pdbx_description
1 polymer ?
#
loop_
_entity_poly.entity_id
_entity_poly.type
_entity_poly.pdbx_seq_one_letter_code
_entity_poly.pdbx_strand_id
1 'polypeptide(L)'
;MEVSSAMKIFKNMRIRWKLIFGFGVIILFTIVIGFNGYQSAHKINRLLDETNRVNLPGLNYLLQADRDLQQLLVAERSLIFCDVQTDTFKELVAEYEENLKQSEDRFNKFKQLAATADQRALIAQYEKAREEWKKISRQVVEGRVSDTREGRRIALDLTLSSAKEKFEAMRGNIDKLTEITIAGAEFAGQVAAKTYRSTTAVILLVTGLGALIGMGLAWLIARGVTRPMMKAVEFVKTVAKGDLTARIDMDQQDEIGELANALKGMIVKLREVVTNVKEVADNVASGSQQLSSSSQEMSQGATEQAAAAEETSSSVEQMSANIKQNAENAMQTEKIALKSSEDAKQGGEEVANTVTAMKKIAQKISIIEEIARQTDLLALNAAIEAARAGDHGKGFA
;
A
#
# COMPACT_ATOMS: atom_id res chain seq x y z
N MET A 1 -32.86 -19.06 2.28
CA MET A 1 -32.43 -18.52 0.96
C MET A 1 -31.85 -17.11 1.08
N GLU A 2 -32.35 -16.24 1.97
CA GLU A 2 -31.88 -14.85 2.13
C GLU A 2 -30.42 -14.68 2.61
N VAL A 3 -29.91 -15.57 3.47
CA VAL A 3 -28.52 -15.52 3.99
C VAL A 3 -27.48 -15.61 2.85
N SER A 4 -27.80 -16.34 1.76
CA SER A 4 -26.91 -16.45 0.59
C SER A 4 -26.82 -15.14 -0.19
N SER A 5 -27.93 -14.40 -0.29
CA SER A 5 -27.96 -13.11 -0.98
C SER A 5 -27.23 -12.02 -0.19
N ALA A 6 -27.43 -11.93 1.12
CA ALA A 6 -26.73 -10.96 1.96
C ALA A 6 -25.22 -11.16 1.93
N MET A 7 -24.76 -12.42 1.95
CA MET A 7 -23.34 -12.74 1.89
C MET A 7 -22.72 -12.42 0.52
N LYS A 8 -23.46 -12.60 -0.58
CA LYS A 8 -23.04 -12.15 -1.93
C LYS A 8 -22.96 -10.63 -2.04
N ILE A 9 -23.96 -9.91 -1.51
CA ILE A 9 -23.97 -8.44 -1.50
C ILE A 9 -22.76 -7.92 -0.70
N PHE A 10 -22.51 -8.47 0.50
CA PHE A 10 -21.36 -8.07 1.31
C PHE A 10 -20.01 -8.40 0.65
N LYS A 11 -19.91 -9.54 -0.06
CA LYS A 11 -18.71 -9.92 -0.81
C LYS A 11 -18.36 -8.89 -1.89
N ASN A 12 -19.35 -8.39 -2.63
CA ASN A 12 -19.17 -7.47 -3.75
C ASN A 12 -19.24 -5.98 -3.37
N MET A 13 -19.54 -5.68 -2.12
CA MET A 13 -19.55 -4.31 -1.63
C MET A 13 -18.13 -3.75 -1.59
N ARG A 14 -17.95 -2.44 -1.82
CA ARG A 14 -16.64 -1.78 -1.70
C ARG A 14 -16.09 -1.86 -0.27
N ILE A 15 -14.76 -2.00 -0.13
CA ILE A 15 -14.08 -2.15 1.17
C ILE A 15 -14.43 -1.00 2.12
N ARG A 16 -14.49 0.25 1.62
CA ARG A 16 -14.85 1.43 2.43
C ARG A 16 -16.18 1.25 3.16
N TRP A 17 -17.17 0.67 2.47
CA TRP A 17 -18.52 0.50 3.01
C TRP A 17 -18.58 -0.67 3.99
N LYS A 18 -17.77 -1.72 3.79
CA LYS A 18 -17.63 -2.82 4.76
C LYS A 18 -17.09 -2.28 6.09
N LEU A 19 -16.07 -1.40 6.03
CA LEU A 19 -15.49 -0.77 7.22
C LEU A 19 -16.44 0.22 7.88
N ILE A 20 -17.08 1.11 7.12
CA ILE A 20 -18.05 2.08 7.66
C ILE A 20 -19.20 1.36 8.36
N PHE A 21 -19.74 0.28 7.78
CA PHE A 21 -20.78 -0.50 8.42
C PHE A 21 -20.28 -1.20 9.69
N GLY A 22 -19.10 -1.82 9.61
CA GLY A 22 -18.46 -2.49 10.76
C GLY A 22 -18.27 -1.56 11.96
N PHE A 23 -17.62 -0.41 11.73
CA PHE A 23 -17.39 0.59 12.78
C PHE A 23 -18.67 1.33 13.19
N GLY A 24 -19.57 1.61 12.24
CA GLY A 24 -20.83 2.29 12.50
C GLY A 24 -21.73 1.51 13.46
N VAL A 25 -21.78 0.17 13.33
CA VAL A 25 -22.50 -0.69 14.26
C VAL A 25 -21.91 -0.61 15.67
N ILE A 26 -20.58 -0.64 15.80
CA ILE A 26 -19.90 -0.51 17.10
C ILE A 26 -20.20 0.85 17.74
N ILE A 27 -20.08 1.94 16.97
CA ILE A 27 -20.39 3.30 17.44
C ILE A 27 -21.84 3.41 17.90
N LEU A 28 -22.78 2.83 17.16
CA LEU A 28 -24.20 2.81 17.53
C LEU A 28 -24.40 2.13 18.90
N PHE A 29 -23.77 0.98 19.12
CA PHE A 29 -23.81 0.30 20.41
C PHE A 29 -23.24 1.16 21.55
N THR A 30 -22.11 1.83 21.31
CA THR A 30 -21.50 2.74 22.29
C THR A 30 -22.43 3.92 22.62
N ILE A 31 -23.09 4.52 21.63
CA ILE A 31 -24.05 5.62 21.84
C ILE A 31 -25.25 5.13 22.68
N VAL A 32 -25.80 3.96 22.35
CA VAL A 32 -26.95 3.40 23.08
C VAL A 32 -26.59 3.09 24.53
N ILE A 33 -25.41 2.51 24.79
CA ILE A 33 -24.92 2.23 26.14
C ILE A 33 -24.70 3.54 26.90
N GLY A 34 -24.01 4.51 26.27
CA GLY A 34 -23.72 5.82 26.88
C GLY A 34 -24.99 6.59 27.24
N PHE A 35 -25.96 6.64 26.33
CA PHE A 35 -27.23 7.34 26.55
C PHE A 35 -28.05 6.69 27.68
N ASN A 36 -28.18 5.36 27.68
CA ASN A 36 -28.89 4.65 28.75
C ASN A 36 -28.19 4.80 30.11
N GLY A 37 -26.86 4.68 30.13
CA GLY A 37 -26.05 4.88 31.33
C GLY A 37 -26.23 6.28 31.90
N TYR A 38 -26.18 7.31 31.04
CA TYR A 38 -26.38 8.70 31.43
C TYR A 38 -27.79 8.95 32.01
N GLN A 39 -28.85 8.49 31.34
CA GLN A 39 -30.23 8.64 31.81
C GLN A 39 -30.44 7.96 33.16
N SER A 40 -29.93 6.75 33.33
CA SER A 40 -30.01 6.00 34.59
C SER A 40 -29.26 6.72 35.71
N ALA A 41 -28.03 7.16 35.46
CA ALA A 41 -27.22 7.89 36.44
C ALA A 41 -27.90 9.20 36.85
N HIS A 42 -28.44 9.95 35.89
CA HIS A 42 -29.15 11.20 36.15
C HIS A 42 -30.41 10.98 37.00
N LYS A 43 -31.20 9.93 36.69
CA LYS A 43 -32.39 9.57 37.46
C LYS A 43 -32.06 9.15 38.89
N ILE A 44 -31.03 8.30 39.07
CA ILE A 44 -30.56 7.89 40.40
C ILE A 44 -30.04 9.10 41.18
N ASN A 45 -29.24 9.95 40.55
CA ASN A 45 -28.71 11.15 41.18
C ASN A 45 -29.82 12.10 41.65
N ARG A 46 -30.88 12.28 40.85
CA ARG A 46 -32.03 13.10 41.24
C ARG A 46 -32.77 12.54 42.46
N LEU A 47 -33.00 11.22 42.51
CA LEU A 47 -33.64 10.56 43.66
C LEU A 47 -32.78 10.65 44.92
N LEU A 48 -31.46 10.55 44.76
CA LEU A 48 -30.49 10.67 45.84
C LEU A 48 -30.40 12.11 46.36
N ASP A 49 -30.46 13.10 45.46
CA ASP A 49 -30.49 14.52 45.82
C ASP A 49 -31.78 14.88 46.56
N GLU A 50 -32.93 14.38 46.09
CA GLU A 50 -34.23 14.54 46.78
C GLU A 50 -34.17 13.90 48.18
N THR A 51 -33.60 12.70 48.31
CA THR A 51 -33.46 12.05 49.61
C THR A 51 -32.54 12.83 50.56
N ASN A 52 -31.39 13.31 50.06
CA ASN A 52 -30.39 13.97 50.89
C ASN A 52 -30.70 15.43 51.21
N ARG A 53 -31.36 16.16 50.30
CA ARG A 53 -31.64 17.60 50.47
C ARG A 53 -33.04 17.90 50.94
N VAL A 54 -33.99 16.97 50.75
CA VAL A 54 -35.40 17.17 51.12
C VAL A 54 -35.79 16.21 52.24
N ASN A 55 -35.72 14.90 51.99
CA ASN A 55 -36.29 13.92 52.93
C ASN A 55 -35.51 13.80 54.24
N LEU A 56 -34.17 13.70 54.19
CA LEU A 56 -33.34 13.58 55.40
C LEU A 56 -33.40 14.83 56.28
N PRO A 57 -33.21 16.07 55.77
CA PRO A 57 -33.38 17.27 56.58
C PRO A 57 -34.83 17.44 57.06
N GLY A 58 -35.82 17.15 56.21
CA GLY A 58 -37.23 17.22 56.56
C GLY A 58 -37.59 16.28 57.72
N LEU A 59 -37.16 15.02 57.65
CA LEU A 59 -37.31 14.04 58.72
C LEU A 59 -36.63 14.51 60.00
N ASN A 60 -35.41 15.03 59.90
CA ASN A 60 -34.68 15.56 61.04
C ASN A 60 -35.42 16.73 61.71
N TYR A 61 -35.99 17.67 60.93
CA TYR A 61 -36.79 18.76 61.47
C TYR A 61 -38.09 18.31 62.13
N LEU A 62 -38.79 17.31 61.56
CA LEU A 62 -40.00 16.75 62.17
C LEU A 62 -39.70 16.09 63.51
N LEU A 63 -38.67 15.23 63.57
CA LEU A 63 -38.25 14.56 64.81
C LEU A 63 -37.77 15.57 65.86
N GLN A 64 -37.03 16.59 65.44
CA GLN A 64 -36.62 17.68 66.31
C GLN A 64 -37.81 18.51 66.81
N ALA A 65 -38.82 18.77 65.99
CA ALA A 65 -40.03 19.48 66.41
C ALA A 65 -40.86 18.63 67.39
N ASP A 66 -41.03 17.33 67.14
CA ASP A 66 -41.70 16.41 68.07
C ASP A 66 -40.99 16.37 69.43
N ARG A 67 -39.65 16.30 69.42
CA ARG A 67 -38.84 16.33 70.64
C ARG A 67 -39.07 17.61 71.44
N ASP A 68 -39.03 18.78 70.82
CA ASP A 68 -39.25 20.05 71.54
C ASP A 68 -40.70 20.14 72.07
N LEU A 69 -41.68 19.66 71.32
CA LEU A 69 -43.07 19.60 71.79
C LEU A 69 -43.23 18.71 73.03
N GLN A 70 -42.52 17.58 73.06
CA GLN A 70 -42.49 16.71 74.24
C GLN A 70 -41.76 17.37 75.42
N GLN A 71 -40.63 18.04 75.17
CA GLN A 71 -39.91 18.79 76.21
C GLN A 71 -40.76 19.93 76.78
N LEU A 72 -41.48 20.66 75.92
CA LEU A 72 -42.46 21.66 76.31
C LEU A 72 -43.55 21.06 77.20
N LEU A 73 -44.14 19.93 76.80
CA LEU A 73 -45.20 19.28 77.58
C LEU A 73 -44.69 18.82 78.95
N VAL A 74 -43.44 18.33 79.02
CA VAL A 74 -42.79 17.97 80.28
C VAL A 74 -42.57 19.21 81.16
N ALA A 75 -42.13 20.33 80.59
CA ALA A 75 -41.98 21.59 81.32
C ALA A 75 -43.31 22.09 81.86
N GLU A 76 -44.36 22.14 81.01
CA GLU A 76 -45.73 22.52 81.41
C GLU A 76 -46.23 21.68 82.59
N ARG A 77 -46.10 20.35 82.50
CA ARG A 77 -46.54 19.44 83.56
C ARG A 77 -45.72 19.57 84.83
N SER A 78 -44.42 19.87 84.72
CA SER A 78 -43.55 20.08 85.87
C SER A 78 -43.92 21.35 86.65
N LEU A 79 -44.45 22.38 85.98
CA LEU A 79 -44.98 23.59 86.65
C LEU A 79 -46.14 23.29 87.61
N ILE A 80 -46.89 22.21 87.40
CA ILE A 80 -47.97 21.78 88.30
C ILE A 80 -47.43 21.42 89.69
N PHE A 81 -46.24 20.83 89.75
CA PHE A 81 -45.64 20.33 90.98
C PHE A 81 -44.58 21.26 91.58
N CYS A 82 -44.17 22.28 90.85
CA CYS A 82 -43.13 23.22 91.26
C CYS A 82 -43.71 24.45 91.98
N ASP A 83 -43.02 24.91 93.03
CA ASP A 83 -43.36 26.14 93.75
C ASP A 83 -42.98 27.36 92.92
N VAL A 84 -43.94 28.28 92.75
CA VAL A 84 -43.86 29.47 91.90
C VAL A 84 -42.70 30.41 92.30
N GLN A 85 -42.26 30.37 93.56
CA GLN A 85 -41.19 31.24 94.06
C GLN A 85 -39.77 30.74 93.76
N THR A 86 -39.63 29.51 93.26
CA THR A 86 -38.32 28.90 93.00
C THR A 86 -37.74 29.34 91.67
N ASP A 87 -36.41 29.35 91.55
CA ASP A 87 -35.75 29.60 90.26
C ASP A 87 -36.06 28.49 89.25
N THR A 88 -36.23 27.24 89.71
CA THR A 88 -36.69 26.11 88.90
C THR A 88 -38.03 26.41 88.21
N PHE A 89 -38.98 27.08 88.88
CA PHE A 89 -40.25 27.44 88.23
C PHE A 89 -40.02 28.44 87.09
N LYS A 90 -39.16 29.44 87.28
CA LYS A 90 -38.83 30.42 86.23
C LYS A 90 -38.12 29.75 85.05
N GLU A 91 -37.20 28.84 85.33
CA GLU A 91 -36.51 28.03 84.31
C GLU A 91 -37.52 27.20 83.50
N LEU A 92 -38.46 26.51 84.16
CA LEU A 92 -39.49 25.72 83.48
C LEU A 92 -40.43 26.57 82.60
N VAL A 93 -40.77 27.80 83.02
CA VAL A 93 -41.54 28.74 82.18
C VAL A 93 -40.71 29.17 80.96
N ALA A 94 -39.42 29.44 81.16
CA ALA A 94 -38.52 29.80 80.06
C ALA A 94 -38.33 28.62 79.08
N GLU A 95 -38.14 27.40 79.58
CA GLU A 95 -38.06 26.17 78.77
C GLU A 95 -39.35 25.94 77.98
N TYR A 96 -40.52 26.19 78.56
CA TYR A 96 -41.80 26.10 77.86
C TYR A 96 -41.85 27.06 76.67
N GLU A 97 -41.55 28.35 76.86
CA GLU A 97 -41.60 29.34 75.78
C GLU A 97 -40.50 29.10 74.73
N GLU A 98 -39.30 28.68 75.15
CA GLU A 98 -38.21 28.35 74.23
C GLU A 98 -38.59 27.15 73.34
N ASN A 99 -39.03 26.04 73.93
CA ASN A 99 -39.42 24.85 73.16
C ASN A 99 -40.66 25.12 72.29
N LEU A 100 -41.57 26.01 72.70
CA LEU A 100 -42.72 26.41 71.90
C LEU A 100 -42.27 27.10 70.61
N LYS A 101 -41.28 27.98 70.73
CA LYS A 101 -40.67 28.70 69.60
C LYS A 101 -39.82 27.77 68.74
N GLN A 102 -38.96 26.96 69.34
CA GLN A 102 -38.07 26.05 68.60
C GLN A 102 -38.86 25.01 67.79
N SER A 103 -39.93 24.45 68.35
CA SER A 103 -40.83 23.53 67.63
C SER A 103 -41.48 24.19 66.42
N GLU A 104 -41.86 25.48 66.53
CA GLU A 104 -42.39 26.26 65.40
C GLU A 104 -41.35 26.48 64.31
N ASP A 105 -40.16 26.93 64.69
CA ASP A 105 -39.08 27.24 63.77
C ASP A 105 -38.64 26.00 63.00
N ARG A 106 -38.56 24.84 63.67
CA ARG A 106 -38.24 23.54 63.05
C ARG A 106 -39.35 23.07 62.13
N PHE A 107 -40.61 23.18 62.55
CA PHE A 107 -41.73 22.82 61.69
C PHE A 107 -41.81 23.72 60.44
N ASN A 108 -41.54 25.01 60.58
CA ASN A 108 -41.47 25.95 59.45
C ASN A 108 -40.35 25.59 58.46
N LYS A 109 -39.19 25.12 58.95
CA LYS A 109 -38.12 24.60 58.08
C LYS A 109 -38.55 23.34 57.33
N PHE A 110 -39.28 22.42 57.98
CA PHE A 110 -39.88 21.28 57.29
C PHE A 110 -40.88 21.72 56.21
N LYS A 111 -41.76 22.67 56.53
CA LYS A 111 -42.77 23.21 55.60
C LYS A 111 -42.15 23.78 54.32
N GLN A 112 -40.96 24.38 54.39
CA GLN A 112 -40.23 24.88 53.23
C GLN A 112 -39.71 23.76 52.30
N LEU A 113 -39.48 22.57 52.85
CA LEU A 113 -39.02 21.38 52.12
C LEU A 113 -40.18 20.53 51.59
N ALA A 114 -41.35 20.61 52.24
CA ALA A 114 -42.51 19.81 51.91
C ALA A 114 -43.10 20.14 50.52
N ALA A 115 -43.06 19.17 49.62
CA ALA A 115 -43.43 19.37 48.22
C ALA A 115 -44.73 18.67 47.81
N THR A 116 -45.08 17.56 48.46
CA THR A 116 -46.20 16.70 48.01
C THR A 116 -47.57 17.23 48.44
N ALA A 117 -48.62 16.88 47.68
CA ALA A 117 -49.99 17.28 48.00
C ALA A 117 -50.44 16.76 49.38
N ASP A 118 -50.09 15.51 49.70
CA ASP A 118 -50.43 14.87 50.97
C ASP A 118 -49.72 15.54 52.16
N GLN A 119 -48.43 15.86 52.02
CA GLN A 119 -47.70 16.62 53.05
C GLN A 119 -48.32 18.00 53.26
N ARG A 120 -48.68 18.73 52.19
CA ARG A 120 -49.29 20.05 52.30
C ARG A 120 -50.65 20.01 53.02
N ALA A 121 -51.46 19.00 52.76
CA ALA A 121 -52.74 18.81 53.44
C ALA A 121 -52.55 18.55 54.95
N LEU A 122 -51.60 17.68 55.31
CA LEU A 122 -51.27 17.39 56.72
C LEU A 122 -50.62 18.57 57.44
N ILE A 123 -49.82 19.39 56.73
CA ILE A 123 -49.26 20.63 57.29
C ILE A 123 -50.37 21.57 57.74
N ALA A 124 -51.39 21.79 56.90
CA ALA A 124 -52.52 22.65 57.25
C ALA A 124 -53.31 22.09 58.45
N GLN A 125 -53.48 20.77 58.53
CA GLN A 125 -54.12 20.12 59.68
C GLN A 125 -53.31 20.28 60.98
N TYR A 126 -51.99 20.09 60.90
CA TYR A 126 -51.09 20.32 62.03
C TYR A 126 -51.13 21.78 62.50
N GLU A 127 -51.02 22.76 61.60
CA GLU A 127 -51.02 24.18 61.96
C GLU A 127 -52.31 24.57 62.69
N LYS A 128 -53.46 24.09 62.21
CA LYS A 128 -54.74 24.29 62.88
C LYS A 128 -54.77 23.62 64.27
N ALA A 129 -54.37 22.35 64.35
CA ALA A 129 -54.36 21.60 65.62
C ALA A 129 -53.39 22.23 66.64
N ARG A 130 -52.24 22.74 66.17
CA ARG A 130 -51.25 23.44 67.00
C ARG A 130 -51.80 24.73 67.57
N GLU A 131 -52.49 25.55 66.78
CA GLU A 131 -53.08 26.79 67.30
C GLU A 131 -54.20 26.52 68.31
N GLU A 132 -55.00 25.47 68.11
CA GLU A 132 -56.00 25.03 69.10
C GLU A 132 -55.33 24.56 70.40
N TRP A 133 -54.32 23.70 70.30
CA TRP A 133 -53.57 23.20 71.44
C TRP A 133 -52.82 24.32 72.20
N LYS A 134 -52.11 25.21 71.48
CA LYS A 134 -51.32 26.31 72.06
C LYS A 134 -52.16 27.22 72.95
N LYS A 135 -53.41 27.49 72.56
CA LYS A 135 -54.33 28.30 73.38
C LYS A 135 -54.62 27.65 74.73
N ILE A 136 -54.87 26.34 74.75
CA ILE A 136 -55.16 25.59 75.97
C ILE A 136 -53.90 25.42 76.82
N SER A 137 -52.77 25.09 76.18
CA SER A 137 -51.46 24.96 76.83
C SER A 137 -51.03 26.27 77.53
N ARG A 138 -51.24 27.43 76.88
CA ARG A 138 -51.01 28.74 77.52
C ARG A 138 -51.91 28.97 78.75
N GLN A 139 -53.17 28.55 78.73
CA GLN A 139 -54.05 28.65 79.91
C GLN A 139 -53.53 27.83 81.10
N VAL A 140 -52.89 26.69 80.84
CA VAL A 140 -52.25 25.88 81.90
C VAL A 140 -51.09 26.67 82.53
N VAL A 141 -50.19 27.21 81.71
CA VAL A 141 -49.02 27.98 82.18
C VAL A 141 -49.45 29.26 82.89
N GLU A 142 -50.34 30.07 82.29
CA GLU A 142 -50.87 31.31 82.88
C GLU A 142 -51.62 31.03 84.19
N GLY A 143 -52.40 29.95 84.24
CA GLY A 143 -53.06 29.50 85.46
C GLY A 143 -52.08 29.22 86.58
N ARG A 144 -50.92 28.61 86.27
CA ARG A 144 -49.84 28.39 87.24
C ARG A 144 -49.10 29.67 87.63
N VAL A 145 -48.75 30.51 86.66
CA VAL A 145 -48.04 31.78 86.87
C VAL A 145 -48.86 32.76 87.71
N SER A 146 -50.19 32.77 87.58
CA SER A 146 -51.07 33.64 88.38
C SER A 146 -51.04 33.37 89.89
N ASP A 147 -50.56 32.18 90.27
CA ASP A 147 -50.52 31.65 91.65
C ASP A 147 -51.84 31.75 92.45
N THR A 148 -52.97 31.80 91.75
CA THR A 148 -54.30 31.81 92.38
C THR A 148 -54.84 30.39 92.58
N ARG A 149 -55.74 30.21 93.55
CA ARG A 149 -56.42 28.92 93.78
C ARG A 149 -57.19 28.46 92.54
N GLU A 150 -57.86 29.39 91.87
CA GLU A 150 -58.64 29.09 90.67
C GLU A 150 -57.73 28.80 89.46
N GLY A 151 -56.65 29.57 89.28
CA GLY A 151 -55.65 29.31 88.24
C GLY A 151 -54.98 27.94 88.38
N ARG A 152 -54.63 27.52 89.60
CA ARG A 152 -54.10 26.17 89.88
C ARG A 152 -55.11 25.06 89.55
N ARG A 153 -56.39 25.27 89.87
CA ARG A 153 -57.47 24.31 89.55
C ARG A 153 -57.64 24.15 88.04
N ILE A 154 -57.68 25.26 87.31
CA ILE A 154 -57.79 25.28 85.84
C ILE A 154 -56.59 24.57 85.21
N ALA A 155 -55.36 24.89 85.67
CA ALA A 155 -54.15 24.26 85.16
C ALA A 155 -54.14 22.74 85.35
N LEU A 156 -54.53 22.25 86.53
CA LEU A 156 -54.62 20.81 86.83
C LEU A 156 -55.67 20.10 85.97
N ASP A 157 -56.85 20.71 85.80
CA ASP A 157 -57.93 20.13 85.02
C ASP A 157 -57.57 20.04 83.54
N LEU A 158 -57.04 21.13 82.97
CA LEU A 158 -56.71 21.22 81.54
C LEU A 158 -55.51 20.35 81.15
N THR A 159 -54.43 20.33 81.95
CA THR A 159 -53.15 19.67 81.56
C THR A 159 -53.28 18.16 81.34
N LEU A 160 -54.17 17.48 82.08
CA LEU A 160 -54.40 16.04 81.95
C LEU A 160 -55.60 15.69 81.05
N SER A 161 -56.48 16.65 80.74
CA SER A 161 -57.67 16.44 79.90
C SER A 161 -57.49 17.07 78.51
N SER A 162 -58.08 18.24 78.27
CA SER A 162 -58.18 18.87 76.95
C SER A 162 -56.83 19.23 76.36
N ALA A 163 -55.85 19.67 77.16
CA ALA A 163 -54.50 19.97 76.68
C ALA A 163 -53.81 18.71 76.15
N LYS A 164 -53.92 17.59 76.89
CA LYS A 164 -53.37 16.29 76.47
C LYS A 164 -54.04 15.78 75.19
N GLU A 165 -55.37 15.80 75.12
CA GLU A 165 -56.11 15.32 73.95
C GLU A 165 -55.73 16.11 72.69
N LYS A 166 -55.68 17.45 72.79
CA LYS A 166 -55.28 18.33 71.68
C LYS A 166 -53.81 18.17 71.32
N PHE A 167 -52.93 17.92 72.29
CA PHE A 167 -51.52 17.63 72.05
C PHE A 167 -51.35 16.36 71.22
N GLU A 168 -51.99 15.25 71.62
CA GLU A 168 -51.91 13.98 70.89
C GLU A 168 -52.51 14.09 69.49
N ALA A 169 -53.62 14.81 69.33
CA ALA A 169 -54.22 15.07 68.02
C ALA A 169 -53.29 15.88 67.10
N MET A 170 -52.62 16.91 67.64
CA MET A 170 -51.62 17.69 66.91
C MET A 170 -50.41 16.82 66.54
N ARG A 171 -49.82 16.13 67.53
CA ARG A 171 -48.64 15.27 67.38
C ARG A 171 -48.87 14.14 66.38
N GLY A 172 -50.06 13.56 66.35
CA GLY A 172 -50.42 12.53 65.36
C GLY A 172 -50.32 13.01 63.91
N ASN A 173 -50.36 14.33 63.63
CA ASN A 173 -50.05 14.85 62.31
C ASN A 173 -48.54 14.88 62.01
N ILE A 174 -47.69 15.16 63.01
CA ILE A 174 -46.23 15.02 62.86
C ILE A 174 -45.85 13.56 62.62
N ASP A 175 -46.47 12.62 63.32
CA ASP A 175 -46.25 11.18 63.12
C ASP A 175 -46.59 10.78 61.67
N LYS A 176 -47.77 11.17 61.16
CA LYS A 176 -48.15 10.92 59.75
C LYS A 176 -47.21 11.59 58.75
N LEU A 177 -46.78 12.83 59.01
CA LEU A 177 -45.81 13.52 58.15
C LEU A 177 -44.45 12.80 58.14
N THR A 178 -44.05 12.25 59.27
CA THR A 178 -42.83 11.45 59.44
C THR A 178 -42.94 10.15 58.64
N GLU A 179 -44.04 9.41 58.80
CA GLU A 179 -44.31 8.17 58.05
C GLU A 179 -44.29 8.39 56.53
N ILE A 180 -44.97 9.43 56.03
CA ILE A 180 -44.99 9.74 54.59
C ILE A 180 -43.59 10.12 54.09
N THR A 181 -42.81 10.86 54.87
CA THR A 181 -41.45 11.26 54.50
C THR A 181 -40.51 10.05 54.44
N ILE A 182 -40.63 9.12 55.38
CA ILE A 182 -39.89 7.85 55.37
C ILE A 182 -40.32 6.99 54.18
N ALA A 183 -41.62 6.78 53.99
CA ALA A 183 -42.16 5.99 52.88
C ALA A 183 -41.73 6.55 51.50
N GLY A 184 -41.68 7.88 51.36
CA GLY A 184 -41.16 8.54 50.15
C GLY A 184 -39.69 8.25 49.90
N ALA A 185 -38.85 8.31 50.95
CA ALA A 185 -37.42 7.99 50.85
C ALA A 185 -37.18 6.50 50.52
N GLU A 186 -37.92 5.59 51.15
CA GLU A 186 -37.85 4.16 50.85
C GLU A 186 -38.28 3.86 49.40
N PHE A 187 -39.38 4.46 48.95
CA PHE A 187 -39.84 4.34 47.57
C PHE A 187 -38.79 4.85 46.58
N ALA A 188 -38.19 6.01 46.84
CA ALA A 188 -37.08 6.53 46.03
C ALA A 188 -35.90 5.55 45.97
N GLY A 189 -35.54 4.94 47.10
CA GLY A 189 -34.51 3.90 47.18
C GLY A 189 -34.84 2.66 46.34
N GLN A 190 -36.09 2.17 46.42
CA GLN A 190 -36.55 1.03 45.61
C GLN A 190 -36.54 1.35 44.10
N VAL A 191 -37.00 2.54 43.72
CA VAL A 191 -36.98 2.99 42.32
C VAL A 191 -35.55 3.13 41.82
N ALA A 192 -34.63 3.66 42.63
CA ALA A 192 -33.21 3.75 42.30
C ALA A 192 -32.58 2.36 42.11
N ALA A 193 -32.84 1.42 43.03
CA ALA A 193 -32.33 0.05 42.94
C ALA A 193 -32.89 -0.70 41.71
N LYS A 194 -34.19 -0.55 41.42
CA LYS A 194 -34.82 -1.13 40.22
C LYS A 194 -34.25 -0.52 38.94
N THR A 195 -34.08 0.80 38.91
CA THR A 195 -33.46 1.51 37.78
C THR A 195 -32.04 1.00 37.56
N TYR A 196 -31.23 0.89 38.61
CA TYR A 196 -29.87 0.34 38.53
C TYR A 196 -29.85 -1.10 37.96
N ARG A 197 -30.64 -2.02 38.52
CA ARG A 197 -30.70 -3.42 38.05
C ARG A 197 -31.13 -3.52 36.58
N SER A 198 -32.17 -2.79 36.20
CA SER A 198 -32.68 -2.77 34.82
C SER A 198 -31.64 -2.21 33.85
N THR A 199 -30.99 -1.09 34.19
CA THR A 199 -29.96 -0.49 33.34
C THR A 199 -28.76 -1.41 33.19
N THR A 200 -28.27 -2.01 34.29
CA THR A 200 -27.15 -2.95 34.23
C THR A 200 -27.47 -4.17 33.35
N ALA A 201 -28.68 -4.72 33.45
CA ALA A 201 -29.11 -5.82 32.58
C ALA A 201 -29.13 -5.42 31.10
N VAL A 202 -29.65 -4.22 30.77
CA VAL A 202 -29.64 -3.68 29.41
C VAL A 202 -28.21 -3.46 28.91
N ILE A 203 -27.33 -2.85 29.72
CA ILE A 203 -25.93 -2.62 29.34
C ILE A 203 -25.22 -3.94 29.05
N LEU A 204 -25.39 -4.95 29.92
CA LEU A 204 -24.77 -6.28 29.73
C LEU A 204 -25.31 -6.97 28.46
N LEU A 205 -26.62 -6.92 28.23
CA LEU A 205 -27.24 -7.49 27.03
C LEU A 205 -26.72 -6.80 25.77
N VAL A 206 -26.75 -5.48 25.73
CA VAL A 206 -26.32 -4.67 24.58
C VAL A 206 -24.81 -4.83 24.32
N THR A 207 -24.01 -4.91 25.38
CA THR A 207 -22.55 -5.19 25.27
C THR A 207 -22.31 -6.60 24.74
N GLY A 208 -23.02 -7.61 25.25
CA GLY A 208 -22.91 -8.99 24.78
C GLY A 208 -23.31 -9.14 23.31
N LEU A 209 -24.44 -8.56 22.90
CA LEU A 209 -24.87 -8.52 21.50
C LEU A 209 -23.87 -7.76 20.62
N GLY A 210 -23.39 -6.60 21.08
CA GLY A 210 -22.39 -5.81 20.38
C GLY A 210 -21.08 -6.58 20.16
N ALA A 211 -20.63 -7.33 21.17
CA ALA A 211 -19.44 -8.18 21.07
C ALA A 211 -19.66 -9.34 20.08
N LEU A 212 -20.81 -10.02 20.13
CA LEU A 212 -21.13 -11.11 19.21
C LEU A 212 -21.21 -10.63 17.75
N ILE A 213 -21.90 -9.51 17.52
CA ILE A 213 -22.01 -8.89 16.19
C ILE A 213 -20.65 -8.39 15.72
N GLY A 214 -19.87 -7.76 16.61
CA GLY A 214 -18.52 -7.30 16.33
C GLY A 214 -17.60 -8.44 15.91
N MET A 215 -17.61 -9.57 16.61
CA MET A 215 -16.86 -10.77 16.23
C MET A 215 -17.32 -11.33 14.88
N GLY A 216 -18.63 -11.38 14.63
CA GLY A 216 -19.19 -11.81 13.35
C GLY A 216 -18.76 -10.92 12.18
N LEU A 217 -18.84 -9.60 12.35
CA LEU A 217 -18.41 -8.62 11.34
C LEU A 217 -16.89 -8.66 11.11
N ALA A 218 -16.09 -8.76 12.18
CA ALA A 218 -14.64 -8.90 12.09
C ALA A 218 -14.27 -10.16 11.29
N TRP A 219 -14.93 -11.29 11.56
CA TRP A 219 -14.73 -12.53 10.83
C TRP A 219 -15.13 -12.42 9.35
N LEU A 220 -16.26 -11.78 9.05
CA LEU A 220 -16.72 -11.55 7.68
C LEU A 220 -15.76 -10.64 6.90
N ILE A 221 -15.27 -9.56 7.51
CA ILE A 221 -14.30 -8.64 6.90
C ILE A 221 -12.97 -9.35 6.67
N ALA A 222 -12.44 -10.07 7.67
CA ALA A 222 -11.20 -10.84 7.52
C ALA A 222 -11.31 -11.88 6.40
N ARG A 223 -12.45 -12.58 6.30
CA ARG A 223 -12.69 -13.55 5.23
C ARG A 223 -12.88 -12.90 3.86
N GLY A 224 -13.52 -11.73 3.81
CA GLY A 224 -13.85 -11.02 2.58
C GLY A 224 -12.72 -10.17 2.00
N VAL A 225 -11.76 -9.74 2.83
CA VAL A 225 -10.66 -8.84 2.43
C VAL A 225 -9.31 -9.52 2.60
N THR A 226 -8.97 -9.99 3.81
CA THR A 226 -7.63 -10.51 4.12
C THR A 226 -7.29 -11.76 3.31
N ARG A 227 -8.23 -12.72 3.19
CA ARG A 227 -7.98 -13.96 2.43
C ARG A 227 -7.74 -13.72 0.93
N PRO A 228 -8.61 -12.99 0.20
CA PRO A 228 -8.33 -12.62 -1.19
C PRO A 228 -7.03 -11.83 -1.36
N MET A 229 -6.72 -10.92 -0.44
CA MET A 229 -5.47 -10.16 -0.52
C MET A 229 -4.23 -11.06 -0.37
N MET A 230 -4.27 -12.04 0.54
CA MET A 230 -3.21 -13.05 0.64
C MET A 230 -3.03 -13.85 -0.64
N LYS A 231 -4.12 -14.23 -1.32
CA LYS A 231 -4.06 -14.90 -2.62
C LYS A 231 -3.42 -14.01 -3.69
N ALA A 232 -3.70 -12.70 -3.69
CA ALA A 232 -3.06 -11.76 -4.62
C ALA A 232 -1.54 -11.69 -4.37
N VAL A 233 -1.13 -11.61 -3.10
CA VAL A 233 0.29 -11.61 -2.71
C VAL A 233 0.98 -12.92 -3.12
N GLU A 234 0.36 -14.06 -2.88
CA GLU A 234 0.90 -15.37 -3.27
C GLU A 234 1.04 -15.50 -4.79
N PHE A 235 0.03 -15.05 -5.54
CA PHE A 235 0.10 -15.00 -7.00
C PHE A 235 1.26 -14.14 -7.50
N VAL A 236 1.43 -12.93 -6.96
CA VAL A 236 2.56 -12.06 -7.32
C VAL A 236 3.90 -12.70 -6.98
N LYS A 237 4.01 -13.42 -5.85
CA LYS A 237 5.23 -14.17 -5.50
C LYS A 237 5.54 -15.28 -6.52
N THR A 238 4.52 -15.96 -7.04
CA THR A 238 4.69 -16.98 -8.09
C THR A 238 5.18 -16.35 -9.41
N VAL A 239 4.59 -15.22 -9.80
CA VAL A 239 5.04 -14.44 -10.99
C VAL A 239 6.48 -13.98 -10.81
N ALA A 240 6.86 -13.50 -9.62
CA ALA A 240 8.20 -13.04 -9.32
C ALA A 240 9.26 -14.17 -9.40
N LYS A 241 8.85 -15.44 -9.29
CA LYS A 241 9.71 -16.62 -9.52
C LYS A 241 9.85 -16.99 -11.01
N GLY A 242 9.21 -16.26 -11.91
CA GLY A 242 9.24 -16.50 -13.35
C GLY A 242 8.13 -17.41 -13.89
N ASP A 243 7.25 -17.92 -13.03
CA ASP A 243 6.09 -18.69 -13.49
C ASP A 243 4.97 -17.75 -13.96
N LEU A 244 5.01 -17.43 -15.25
CA LEU A 244 3.97 -16.64 -15.89
C LEU A 244 2.72 -17.46 -16.22
N THR A 245 2.69 -18.78 -15.99
CA THR A 245 1.52 -19.63 -16.30
C THR A 245 0.43 -19.59 -15.23
N ALA A 246 0.80 -19.11 -14.03
CA ALA A 246 -0.09 -18.95 -12.88
C ALA A 246 -1.39 -18.19 -13.22
N ARG A 247 -2.48 -18.57 -12.55
CA ARG A 247 -3.81 -17.96 -12.71
C ARG A 247 -4.32 -17.46 -11.36
N ILE A 248 -4.84 -16.24 -11.35
CA ILE A 248 -5.53 -15.65 -10.21
C ILE A 248 -7.04 -15.72 -10.46
N ASP A 249 -7.72 -16.59 -9.73
CA ASP A 249 -9.18 -16.69 -9.79
C ASP A 249 -9.80 -16.00 -8.56
N MET A 250 -10.37 -14.84 -8.81
CA MET A 250 -11.09 -14.02 -7.85
C MET A 250 -12.39 -13.54 -8.46
N ASP A 251 -13.48 -14.16 -8.03
CA ASP A 251 -14.84 -13.73 -8.32
C ASP A 251 -15.26 -12.67 -7.29
N GLN A 252 -14.75 -11.44 -7.43
CA GLN A 252 -15.16 -10.28 -6.64
C GLN A 252 -15.34 -9.08 -7.56
N GLN A 253 -16.29 -8.20 -7.21
CA GLN A 253 -16.59 -6.96 -7.94
C GLN A 253 -16.20 -5.70 -7.16
N ASP A 254 -15.49 -5.86 -6.04
CA ASP A 254 -14.96 -4.76 -5.24
C ASP A 254 -13.52 -4.41 -5.67
N GLU A 255 -12.85 -3.55 -4.90
CA GLU A 255 -11.48 -3.11 -5.19
C GLU A 255 -10.48 -4.28 -5.27
N ILE A 256 -10.76 -5.41 -4.63
CA ILE A 256 -9.93 -6.63 -4.74
C ILE A 256 -10.11 -7.28 -6.12
N GLY A 257 -11.35 -7.29 -6.63
CA GLY A 257 -11.64 -7.74 -7.99
C GLY A 257 -10.96 -6.88 -9.05
N GLU A 258 -10.99 -5.56 -8.88
CA GLU A 258 -10.26 -4.61 -9.73
C GLU A 258 -8.74 -4.89 -9.71
N LEU A 259 -8.16 -5.10 -8.52
CA LEU A 259 -6.76 -5.49 -8.36
C LEU A 259 -6.45 -6.81 -9.07
N ALA A 260 -7.29 -7.83 -8.90
CA ALA A 260 -7.10 -9.13 -9.55
C ALA A 260 -7.13 -9.01 -11.09
N ASN A 261 -8.00 -8.17 -11.63
CA ASN A 261 -8.08 -7.92 -13.07
C ASN A 261 -6.85 -7.16 -13.59
N ALA A 262 -6.36 -6.16 -12.85
CA ALA A 262 -5.11 -5.47 -13.18
C ALA A 262 -3.91 -6.44 -13.17
N LEU A 263 -3.83 -7.32 -12.18
CA LEU A 263 -2.80 -8.37 -12.08
C LEU A 263 -2.87 -9.37 -13.25
N LYS A 264 -4.07 -9.75 -13.71
CA LYS A 264 -4.24 -10.56 -14.94
C LYS A 264 -3.68 -9.84 -16.17
N GLY A 265 -4.02 -8.57 -16.34
CA GLY A 265 -3.51 -7.74 -17.45
C GLY A 265 -1.98 -7.66 -17.46
N MET A 266 -1.37 -7.50 -16.28
CA MET A 266 0.09 -7.49 -16.12
C MET A 266 0.74 -8.79 -16.59
N ILE A 267 0.21 -9.97 -16.22
CA ILE A 267 0.75 -11.26 -16.70
C ILE A 267 0.65 -11.37 -18.23
N VAL A 268 -0.48 -10.97 -18.82
CA VAL A 268 -0.66 -11.05 -20.28
C VAL A 268 0.43 -10.25 -20.98
N LYS A 269 0.73 -9.03 -20.51
CA LYS A 269 1.81 -8.21 -21.04
C LYS A 269 3.21 -8.77 -20.80
N LEU A 270 3.47 -9.35 -19.63
CA LEU A 270 4.74 -10.02 -19.38
C LEU A 270 4.95 -11.23 -20.30
N ARG A 271 3.91 -12.04 -20.55
CA ARG A 271 3.98 -13.16 -21.48
C ARG A 271 4.28 -12.68 -22.90
N GLU A 272 3.59 -11.65 -23.37
CA GLU A 272 3.82 -11.03 -24.68
C GLU A 272 5.29 -10.59 -24.83
N VAL A 273 5.84 -9.90 -23.84
CA VAL A 273 7.25 -9.47 -23.83
C VAL A 273 8.20 -10.68 -23.88
N VAL A 274 7.98 -11.71 -23.05
CA VAL A 274 8.83 -12.91 -23.04
C VAL A 274 8.76 -13.67 -24.37
N THR A 275 7.58 -13.77 -24.98
CA THR A 275 7.41 -14.38 -26.30
C THR A 275 8.18 -13.61 -27.37
N ASN A 276 8.09 -12.27 -27.39
CA ASN A 276 8.82 -11.45 -28.35
C ASN A 276 10.34 -11.57 -28.14
N VAL A 277 10.83 -11.59 -26.89
CA VAL A 277 12.25 -11.81 -26.58
C VAL A 277 12.72 -13.18 -27.08
N LYS A 278 11.90 -14.23 -26.91
CA LYS A 278 12.22 -15.56 -27.42
C LYS A 278 12.31 -15.57 -28.95
N GLU A 279 11.37 -14.96 -29.64
CA GLU A 279 11.38 -14.86 -31.11
C GLU A 279 12.63 -14.13 -31.62
N VAL A 280 13.00 -13.02 -30.97
CA VAL A 280 14.25 -12.29 -31.28
C VAL A 280 15.47 -13.17 -31.03
N ALA A 281 15.52 -13.91 -29.93
CA ALA A 281 16.62 -14.82 -29.64
C ALA A 281 16.74 -15.95 -30.68
N ASP A 282 15.62 -16.53 -31.12
CA ASP A 282 15.58 -17.57 -32.16
C ASP A 282 16.05 -17.02 -33.52
N ASN A 283 15.67 -15.78 -33.86
CA ASN A 283 16.15 -15.08 -35.06
C ASN A 283 17.66 -14.80 -35.00
N VAL A 284 18.17 -14.36 -33.85
CA VAL A 284 19.60 -14.12 -33.64
C VAL A 284 20.39 -15.43 -33.72
N ALA A 285 19.91 -16.52 -33.12
CA ALA A 285 20.52 -17.83 -33.21
C ALA A 285 20.60 -18.33 -34.67
N SER A 286 19.49 -18.21 -35.42
CA SER A 286 19.43 -18.58 -36.83
C SER A 286 20.38 -17.72 -37.69
N GLY A 287 20.39 -16.40 -37.48
CA GLY A 287 21.31 -15.49 -38.17
C GLY A 287 22.78 -15.77 -37.85
N SER A 288 23.09 -16.16 -36.61
CA SER A 288 24.44 -16.54 -36.19
C SER A 288 24.90 -17.83 -36.87
N GLN A 289 24.00 -18.80 -37.04
CA GLN A 289 24.29 -20.04 -37.76
C GLN A 289 24.55 -19.79 -39.25
N GLN A 290 23.74 -18.94 -39.90
CA GLN A 290 23.96 -18.54 -41.28
C GLN A 290 25.29 -17.80 -41.44
N LEU A 291 25.59 -16.86 -40.56
CA LEU A 291 26.86 -16.14 -40.56
C LEU A 291 28.05 -17.09 -40.41
N SER A 292 27.97 -18.07 -39.51
CA SER A 292 29.00 -19.10 -39.35
C SER A 292 29.22 -19.89 -40.64
N SER A 293 28.15 -20.26 -41.36
CA SER A 293 28.23 -20.92 -42.66
C SER A 293 28.93 -20.03 -43.70
N SER A 294 28.49 -18.78 -43.84
CA SER A 294 29.12 -17.81 -44.76
C SER A 294 30.58 -17.56 -44.44
N SER A 295 30.95 -17.49 -43.16
CA SER A 295 32.35 -17.34 -42.74
C SER A 295 33.19 -18.55 -43.14
N GLN A 296 32.63 -19.76 -43.07
CA GLN A 296 33.34 -20.97 -43.46
C GLN A 296 33.53 -21.09 -44.97
N GLU A 297 32.50 -20.75 -45.76
CA GLU A 297 32.61 -20.62 -47.23
C GLU A 297 33.63 -19.55 -47.63
N MET A 298 33.62 -18.39 -46.97
CA MET A 298 34.60 -17.33 -47.21
C MET A 298 36.03 -17.80 -46.89
N SER A 299 36.22 -18.51 -45.78
CA SER A 299 37.53 -19.08 -45.42
C SER A 299 38.02 -20.09 -46.46
N GLN A 300 37.11 -20.91 -47.01
CA GLN A 300 37.43 -21.84 -48.09
C GLN A 300 37.82 -21.10 -49.38
N GLY A 301 37.00 -20.12 -49.80
CA GLY A 301 37.29 -19.31 -51.00
C GLY A 301 38.58 -18.49 -50.88
N ALA A 302 38.89 -17.97 -49.69
CA ALA A 302 40.18 -17.31 -49.43
C ALA A 302 41.37 -18.28 -49.58
N THR A 303 41.20 -19.54 -49.15
CA THR A 303 42.23 -20.59 -49.31
C THR A 303 42.45 -20.92 -50.80
N GLU A 304 41.36 -21.03 -51.57
CA GLU A 304 41.43 -21.26 -53.02
C GLU A 304 42.07 -20.09 -53.77
N GLN A 305 41.73 -18.84 -53.39
CA GLN A 305 42.38 -17.65 -53.93
C GLN A 305 43.88 -17.60 -53.61
N ALA A 306 44.27 -17.97 -52.39
CA ALA A 306 45.67 -18.04 -52.01
C ALA A 306 46.43 -19.05 -52.89
N ALA A 307 45.87 -20.24 -53.10
CA ALA A 307 46.46 -21.25 -53.99
C ALA A 307 46.55 -20.78 -55.45
N ALA A 308 45.51 -20.13 -55.98
CA ALA A 308 45.52 -19.58 -57.33
C ALA A 308 46.57 -18.46 -57.50
N ALA A 309 46.78 -17.65 -56.45
CA ALA A 309 47.83 -16.63 -56.44
C ALA A 309 49.24 -17.26 -56.42
N GLU A 310 49.45 -18.34 -55.66
CA GLU A 310 50.71 -19.10 -55.67
C GLU A 310 51.01 -19.70 -57.05
N GLU A 311 50.02 -20.33 -57.70
CA GLU A 311 50.17 -20.90 -59.04
C GLU A 311 50.47 -19.82 -60.09
N THR A 312 49.79 -18.67 -59.99
CA THR A 312 50.06 -17.52 -60.86
C THR A 312 51.47 -16.99 -60.63
N SER A 313 51.93 -16.87 -59.38
CA SER A 313 53.29 -16.44 -59.06
C SER A 313 54.33 -17.39 -59.66
N SER A 314 54.13 -18.70 -59.54
CA SER A 314 54.99 -19.71 -60.15
C SER A 314 55.00 -19.61 -61.68
N SER A 315 53.84 -19.39 -62.30
CA SER A 315 53.73 -19.16 -63.74
C SER A 315 54.48 -17.90 -64.19
N VAL A 316 54.43 -16.82 -63.39
CA VAL A 316 55.19 -15.59 -63.64
C VAL A 316 56.70 -15.84 -63.51
N GLU A 317 57.16 -16.62 -62.53
CA GLU A 317 58.56 -17.01 -62.40
C GLU A 317 59.04 -17.81 -63.63
N GLN A 318 58.26 -18.82 -64.04
CA GLN A 318 58.57 -19.62 -65.23
C GLN A 318 58.56 -18.76 -66.51
N MET A 319 57.61 -17.82 -66.62
CA MET A 319 57.54 -16.89 -67.74
C MET A 319 58.76 -15.95 -67.77
N SER A 320 59.18 -15.43 -66.61
CA SER A 320 60.38 -14.60 -66.50
C SER A 320 61.64 -15.36 -66.94
N ALA A 321 61.76 -16.63 -66.55
CA ALA A 321 62.85 -17.50 -67.00
C ALA A 321 62.83 -17.70 -68.54
N ASN A 322 61.67 -17.95 -69.14
CA ASN A 322 61.52 -18.09 -70.59
C ASN A 322 61.83 -16.78 -71.34
N ILE A 323 61.40 -15.63 -70.80
CA ILE A 323 61.73 -14.31 -71.38
C ILE A 323 63.24 -14.10 -71.36
N LYS A 324 63.90 -14.40 -70.25
CA LYS A 324 65.37 -14.31 -70.14
C LYS A 324 66.06 -15.23 -71.15
N GLN A 325 65.61 -16.48 -71.28
CA GLN A 325 66.14 -17.42 -72.26
C GLN A 325 65.93 -16.94 -73.70
N ASN A 326 64.76 -16.38 -74.03
CA ASN A 326 64.50 -15.82 -75.36
C ASN A 326 65.39 -14.62 -75.65
N ALA A 327 65.66 -13.76 -74.67
CA ALA A 327 66.60 -12.65 -74.82
C ALA A 327 68.03 -13.15 -75.07
N GLU A 328 68.48 -14.20 -74.36
CA GLU A 328 69.77 -14.85 -74.59
C GLU A 328 69.86 -15.47 -75.99
N ASN A 329 68.82 -16.18 -76.44
CA ASN A 329 68.73 -16.74 -77.77
C ASN A 329 68.77 -15.65 -78.87
N ALA A 330 68.10 -14.52 -78.65
CA ALA A 330 68.11 -13.39 -79.57
C ALA A 330 69.50 -12.77 -79.69
N MET A 331 70.19 -12.54 -78.55
CA MET A 331 71.59 -12.06 -78.55
C MET A 331 72.54 -13.04 -79.24
N GLN A 332 72.37 -14.35 -79.02
CA GLN A 332 73.17 -15.37 -79.69
C GLN A 332 72.91 -15.38 -81.20
N THR A 333 71.64 -15.25 -81.61
CA THR A 333 71.24 -15.19 -83.03
C THR A 333 71.82 -13.94 -83.71
N GLU A 334 71.78 -12.78 -83.04
CA GLU A 334 72.42 -11.55 -83.51
C GLU A 334 73.92 -11.76 -83.74
N LYS A 335 74.61 -12.38 -82.77
CA LYS A 335 76.05 -12.67 -82.87
C LYS A 335 76.37 -13.59 -84.06
N ILE A 336 75.55 -14.62 -84.28
CA ILE A 336 75.69 -15.52 -85.43
C ILE A 336 75.44 -14.75 -86.73
N ALA A 337 74.39 -13.94 -86.81
CA ALA A 337 74.06 -13.16 -88.00
C ALA A 337 75.18 -12.17 -88.38
N LEU A 338 75.75 -11.47 -87.39
CA LEU A 338 76.91 -10.60 -87.60
C LEU A 338 78.12 -11.38 -88.14
N LYS A 339 78.40 -12.57 -87.57
CA LYS A 339 79.49 -13.42 -88.03
C LYS A 339 79.26 -13.93 -89.46
N SER A 340 78.05 -14.40 -89.77
CA SER A 340 77.68 -14.83 -91.13
C SER A 340 77.77 -13.69 -92.14
N SER A 341 77.41 -12.45 -91.75
CA SER A 341 77.58 -11.28 -92.60
C SER A 341 79.06 -10.97 -92.87
N GLU A 342 79.93 -11.11 -91.87
CA GLU A 342 81.38 -10.95 -92.02
C GLU A 342 81.95 -12.03 -92.94
N ASP A 343 81.60 -13.30 -92.72
CA ASP A 343 82.06 -14.43 -93.52
C ASP A 343 81.58 -14.31 -94.98
N ALA A 344 80.34 -13.83 -95.20
CA ALA A 344 79.81 -13.55 -96.54
C ALA A 344 80.56 -12.41 -97.24
N LYS A 345 80.95 -11.36 -96.51
CA LYS A 345 81.77 -10.26 -97.04
C LYS A 345 83.16 -10.76 -97.47
N GLN A 346 83.80 -11.57 -96.62
CA GLN A 346 85.09 -12.17 -96.91
C GLN A 346 85.01 -13.16 -98.09
N GLY A 347 83.97 -14.00 -98.14
CA GLY A 347 83.70 -14.85 -99.30
C GLY A 347 83.48 -14.05 -100.59
N GLY A 348 82.82 -12.89 -100.50
CA GLY A 348 82.66 -11.95 -101.62
C GLY A 348 83.99 -11.41 -102.15
N GLU A 349 84.95 -11.09 -101.28
CA GLU A 349 86.31 -10.69 -101.67
C GLU A 349 87.06 -11.81 -102.40
N GLU A 350 86.98 -13.04 -101.91
CA GLU A 350 87.62 -14.21 -102.55
C GLU A 350 87.03 -14.51 -103.93
N VAL A 351 85.71 -14.38 -104.10
CA VAL A 351 85.06 -14.49 -105.42
C VAL A 351 85.54 -13.37 -106.35
N ALA A 352 85.67 -12.13 -105.88
CA ALA A 352 86.19 -11.02 -106.67
C ALA A 352 87.65 -11.24 -107.11
N ASN A 353 88.48 -11.79 -106.22
CA ASN A 353 89.84 -12.22 -106.54
C ASN A 353 89.85 -13.30 -107.64
N THR A 354 88.95 -14.29 -107.53
CA THR A 354 88.79 -15.35 -108.52
C THR A 354 88.38 -14.81 -109.89
N VAL A 355 87.43 -13.87 -109.96
CA VAL A 355 87.02 -13.21 -111.21
C VAL A 355 88.19 -12.43 -111.83
N THR A 356 89.01 -11.78 -111.01
CA THR A 356 90.21 -11.05 -111.48
C THR A 356 91.25 -12.02 -112.06
N ALA A 357 91.48 -13.16 -111.43
CA ALA A 357 92.33 -14.21 -111.96
C ALA A 357 91.81 -14.78 -113.28
N MET A 358 90.49 -15.02 -113.39
CA MET A 358 89.85 -15.46 -114.63
C MET A 358 90.01 -14.45 -115.77
N LYS A 359 89.94 -13.13 -115.50
CA LYS A 359 90.24 -12.09 -116.50
C LYS A 359 91.68 -12.17 -117.01
N LYS A 360 92.66 -12.43 -116.12
CA LYS A 360 94.06 -12.64 -116.52
C LYS A 360 94.23 -13.89 -117.41
N ILE A 361 93.52 -14.97 -117.12
CA ILE A 361 93.52 -16.18 -117.97
C ILE A 361 92.95 -15.86 -119.35
N ALA A 362 91.79 -15.20 -119.43
CA ALA A 362 91.19 -14.80 -120.70
C ALA A 362 92.14 -13.92 -121.54
N GLN A 363 92.87 -13.00 -120.90
CA GLN A 363 93.86 -12.15 -121.55
C GLN A 363 95.06 -12.95 -122.08
N LYS A 364 95.51 -13.99 -121.35
CA LYS A 364 96.56 -14.91 -121.81
C LYS A 364 96.10 -15.77 -122.98
N ILE A 365 94.84 -16.22 -123.00
CA ILE A 365 94.26 -16.97 -124.12
C ILE A 365 94.24 -16.11 -125.39
N SER A 366 93.84 -14.83 -125.29
CA SER A 366 93.85 -13.91 -126.44
C SER A 366 95.24 -13.72 -127.06
N ILE A 367 96.29 -13.65 -126.23
CA ILE A 367 97.68 -13.58 -126.71
C ILE A 367 98.09 -14.89 -127.42
N ILE A 368 97.65 -16.05 -126.90
CA ILE A 368 97.93 -17.34 -127.54
C ILE A 368 97.23 -17.45 -128.91
N GLU A 369 96.00 -16.95 -129.04
CA GLU A 369 95.28 -16.86 -130.32
C GLU A 369 96.02 -16.01 -131.35
N GLU A 370 96.62 -14.89 -130.91
CA GLU A 370 97.40 -14.00 -131.78
C GLU A 370 98.71 -14.66 -132.25
N ILE A 371 99.41 -15.37 -131.37
CA ILE A 371 100.61 -16.15 -131.70
C ILE A 371 100.26 -17.30 -132.66
N ALA A 372 99.15 -18.00 -132.44
CA ALA A 372 98.71 -19.09 -133.31
C ALA A 372 98.47 -18.59 -134.74
N ARG A 373 97.82 -17.43 -134.90
CA ARG A 373 97.58 -16.81 -136.21
C ARG A 373 98.87 -16.34 -136.89
N GLN A 374 99.84 -15.81 -136.12
CA GLN A 374 101.16 -15.46 -136.64
C GLN A 374 101.95 -16.68 -137.12
N THR A 375 101.84 -17.79 -136.39
CA THR A 375 102.53 -19.05 -136.71
C THR A 375 101.95 -19.66 -137.98
N ASP A 376 100.62 -19.59 -138.16
CA ASP A 376 99.92 -20.06 -139.35
C ASP A 376 100.35 -19.28 -140.62
N LEU A 377 100.52 -17.96 -140.49
CA LEU A 377 101.05 -17.09 -141.55
C LEU A 377 102.54 -17.36 -141.89
N LEU A 378 103.35 -17.70 -140.89
CA LEU A 378 104.75 -18.10 -141.06
C LEU A 378 104.88 -19.44 -141.79
N ALA A 379 104.04 -20.41 -141.43
CA ALA A 379 103.97 -21.70 -142.09
C ALA A 379 103.55 -21.56 -143.56
N LEU A 380 102.58 -20.68 -143.85
CA LEU A 380 102.14 -20.40 -145.21
C LEU A 380 103.25 -19.77 -146.08
N ASN A 381 103.99 -18.81 -145.53
CA ASN A 381 105.11 -18.17 -146.25
C ASN A 381 106.28 -19.14 -146.50
N ALA A 382 106.54 -20.06 -145.56
CA ALA A 382 107.56 -21.10 -145.74
C ALA A 382 107.19 -22.08 -146.87
N ALA A 383 105.93 -22.49 -146.95
CA ALA A 383 105.42 -23.37 -148.01
C ALA A 383 105.50 -22.72 -149.41
N ILE A 384 105.28 -21.40 -149.52
CA ILE A 384 105.39 -20.66 -150.78
C ILE A 384 106.84 -20.61 -151.28
N GLU A 385 107.82 -20.32 -150.41
CA GLU A 385 109.22 -20.17 -150.83
C GLU A 385 109.90 -21.52 -151.10
N ALA A 386 109.45 -22.60 -150.44
CA ALA A 386 109.84 -23.97 -150.77
C ALA A 386 109.40 -24.38 -152.19
N ALA A 387 108.23 -23.93 -152.65
CA ALA A 387 107.76 -24.18 -154.02
C ALA A 387 108.58 -23.43 -155.09
N ARG A 388 109.27 -22.34 -154.71
CA ARG A 388 110.11 -21.54 -155.63
C ARG A 388 111.50 -22.15 -155.86
N ALA A 389 111.99 -22.98 -154.94
CA ALA A 389 113.33 -23.58 -154.99
C ALA A 389 113.43 -24.86 -155.85
N GLY A 390 112.35 -25.28 -156.52
CA GLY A 390 112.36 -26.46 -157.40
C GLY A 390 112.81 -27.74 -156.69
N ASP A 391 113.54 -28.63 -157.38
CA ASP A 391 113.90 -29.96 -156.87
C ASP A 391 114.86 -29.94 -155.65
N HIS A 392 115.37 -28.78 -155.23
CA HIS A 392 116.13 -28.62 -153.99
C HIS A 392 115.27 -28.30 -152.75
N GLY A 393 113.94 -28.08 -152.92
CA GLY A 393 113.02 -27.66 -151.84
C GLY A 393 112.07 -28.72 -151.27
N LYS A 394 112.06 -29.96 -151.78
CA LYS A 394 111.07 -31.01 -151.42
C LYS A 394 111.08 -31.47 -149.96
N GLY A 395 112.14 -31.22 -149.19
CA GLY A 395 112.20 -31.56 -147.77
C GLY A 395 111.67 -30.48 -146.82
N PHE A 396 111.32 -29.29 -147.32
CA PHE A 396 110.99 -28.11 -146.52
C PHE A 396 109.58 -27.55 -146.77
N ALA A 397 108.82 -28.16 -147.70
CA ALA A 397 107.45 -27.77 -148.05
C ALA A 397 106.40 -28.38 -147.12
#